data_AF-A0A380P373-F1
#
_entry.id   AF-A0A380P373-F1
#
_cell.length_a   1.000
_cell.length_b   1.000
_cell.length_c   1.000
_cell.angle_alpha   90.00
_cell.angle_beta   90.00
_cell.angle_gamma   90.00
#
_symmetry.space_group_name_H-M   'P 1'
#
loop_
_entity.id
_entity.type
_entity.pdbx_description
1 polymer ?
#
loop_
_entity_poly.entity_id
_entity_poly.type
_entity_poly.pdbx_seq_one_letter_code
_entity_poly.pdbx_strand_id
1 'polypeptide(L)'
;MGDQNPMDQVDPPKKAQHLPAVLSVAEVDALLAVPDTNTPLGLRNRTMLEVMYATGLRVSELVNLKLDDLHLEIGLIQTIGKGDKERIIPIGDVAAHWLQRYLTEGRPFWANNRPLMSSS
;
A
#
# COMPACT_ATOMS: atom_id res chain seq x y z
N MET A 1 16.14 -29.20 -49.26
CA MET A 1 14.90 -29.57 -48.54
C MET A 1 15.07 -29.01 -47.14
N GLY A 2 14.30 -27.99 -46.76
CA GLY A 2 14.51 -27.23 -45.53
C GLY A 2 14.02 -27.98 -44.31
N ASP A 3 14.90 -28.19 -43.34
CA ASP A 3 14.52 -28.55 -41.98
C ASP A 3 14.04 -27.28 -41.27
N GLN A 4 12.76 -26.93 -41.46
CA GLN A 4 12.07 -25.98 -40.60
C GLN A 4 11.41 -26.78 -39.48
N ASN A 5 11.95 -26.66 -38.28
CA ASN A 5 11.38 -27.26 -37.08
C ASN A 5 10.09 -26.47 -36.72
N PRO A 6 8.90 -27.10 -36.75
CA PRO A 6 7.62 -26.43 -36.48
C PRO A 6 7.49 -25.90 -35.05
N MET A 7 8.44 -26.21 -34.16
CA MET A 7 8.49 -25.70 -32.78
C MET A 7 9.03 -24.27 -32.65
N ASP A 8 9.66 -23.71 -33.68
CA ASP A 8 10.24 -22.35 -33.63
C ASP A 8 9.19 -21.22 -33.67
N GLN A 9 7.91 -21.56 -33.88
CA GLN A 9 6.78 -20.61 -33.91
C GLN A 9 5.84 -20.75 -32.69
N VAL A 10 6.19 -21.60 -31.72
CA VAL A 10 5.37 -21.83 -30.53
C VAL A 10 5.91 -20.98 -29.39
N ASP A 11 5.16 -19.93 -29.02
CA ASP A 11 5.44 -19.18 -27.79
C ASP A 11 5.42 -20.14 -26.59
N PRO A 12 6.44 -20.12 -25.72
CA PRO A 12 6.45 -20.99 -24.55
C PRO A 12 5.24 -20.67 -23.65
N PRO A 13 4.64 -21.69 -23.01
CA PRO A 13 3.52 -21.46 -22.09
C PRO A 13 3.95 -20.45 -21.03
N LYS A 14 3.12 -19.42 -20.81
CA LYS A 14 3.36 -18.42 -19.77
C LYS A 14 3.70 -19.15 -18.47
N LYS A 15 4.91 -18.91 -17.93
CA LYS A 15 5.34 -19.45 -16.63
C LYS A 15 4.16 -19.34 -15.67
N ALA A 16 3.77 -20.46 -15.06
CA ALA A 16 2.77 -20.47 -14.01
C ALA A 16 3.23 -19.45 -12.95
N GLN A 17 2.51 -18.34 -12.84
CA GLN A 17 2.68 -17.44 -11.72
C GLN A 17 2.15 -18.18 -10.51
N HIS A 18 3.05 -18.64 -9.65
CA HIS A 18 2.66 -19.06 -8.31
C HIS A 18 1.99 -17.86 -7.65
N LEU A 19 0.69 -17.98 -7.37
CA LEU A 19 0.01 -17.08 -6.45
C LEU A 19 0.81 -17.12 -5.13
N PRO A 20 1.14 -15.96 -4.54
CA PRO A 20 1.93 -15.94 -3.32
C PRO A 20 1.25 -16.78 -2.24
N ALA A 21 2.07 -17.49 -1.45
CA ALA A 21 1.58 -18.20 -0.28
C ALA A 21 0.83 -17.23 0.64
N VAL A 22 -0.32 -17.65 1.15
CA VAL A 22 -1.09 -16.87 2.12
C VAL A 22 -0.27 -16.84 3.41
N LEU A 23 0.01 -15.64 3.93
CA LEU A 23 0.73 -15.48 5.20
C LEU A 23 -0.14 -15.94 6.36
N SER A 24 0.46 -16.63 7.33
CA SER A 24 -0.14 -16.87 8.64
C SER A 24 -0.24 -15.60 9.46
N VAL A 25 -1.09 -15.60 10.48
CA VAL A 25 -1.25 -14.46 11.40
C VAL A 25 0.09 -14.07 12.03
N ALA A 26 0.88 -15.05 12.48
CA ALA A 26 2.19 -14.81 13.08
C ALA A 26 3.19 -14.18 12.11
N GLU A 27 3.17 -14.57 10.82
CA GLU A 27 4.02 -13.95 9.80
C GLU A 27 3.59 -12.51 9.51
N VAL A 28 2.29 -12.22 9.52
CA VAL A 28 1.78 -10.86 9.39
C VAL A 28 2.20 -10.01 10.59
N ASP A 29 2.04 -10.51 11.82
CA ASP A 29 2.45 -9.80 13.03
C ASP A 29 3.95 -9.48 13.00
N ALA A 30 4.78 -10.45 12.59
CA ALA A 30 6.21 -10.27 12.42
C ALA A 30 6.52 -9.21 11.34
N LEU A 31 5.85 -9.26 10.18
CA LEU A 31 6.01 -8.30 9.09
C LEU A 31 5.65 -6.88 9.53
N LEU A 32 4.51 -6.74 10.22
CA LEU A 32 4.05 -5.45 10.74
C LEU A 32 5.05 -4.90 11.76
N ALA A 33 5.73 -5.74 12.54
CA ALA A 33 6.68 -5.31 13.58
C ALA A 33 8.08 -4.89 13.05
N VAL A 34 8.41 -5.15 11.78
CA VAL A 34 9.73 -4.83 11.19
C VAL A 34 10.10 -3.34 11.23
N PRO A 35 9.21 -2.37 10.92
CA PRO A 35 9.61 -0.97 10.84
C PRO A 35 9.91 -0.33 12.19
N ASP A 36 11.02 0.40 12.31
CA ASP A 36 11.35 1.17 13.51
C ASP A 36 10.45 2.40 13.67
N THR A 37 9.43 2.27 14.51
CA THR A 37 8.41 3.31 14.75
C THR A 37 8.92 4.55 15.48
N ASN A 38 10.19 4.57 15.90
CA ASN A 38 10.83 5.76 16.47
C ASN A 38 11.43 6.69 15.39
N THR A 39 11.47 6.24 14.13
CA THR A 39 11.94 7.05 13.00
C THR A 39 10.76 7.55 12.16
N PRO A 40 10.80 8.75 11.57
CA PRO A 40 9.74 9.22 10.68
C PRO A 40 9.47 8.29 9.49
N LEU A 41 10.52 7.62 8.97
CA LEU A 41 10.40 6.65 7.89
C LEU A 41 9.77 5.34 8.37
N GLY A 42 10.20 4.81 9.51
CA GLY A 42 9.65 3.56 10.02
C GLY A 42 8.22 3.73 10.52
N LEU A 43 7.86 4.87 11.11
CA LEU A 43 6.47 5.20 11.45
C LEU A 43 5.58 5.26 10.20
N ARG A 44 6.06 5.88 9.11
CA ARG A 44 5.38 5.85 7.81
C ARG A 44 5.18 4.42 7.33
N ASN A 45 6.24 3.62 7.30
CA ASN A 45 6.20 2.25 6.77
C ASN A 45 5.27 1.35 7.60
N ARG A 46 5.32 1.42 8.94
CA ARG A 46 4.39 0.69 9.83
C ARG A 46 2.95 1.05 9.53
N THR A 47 2.66 2.35 9.43
CA THR A 47 1.33 2.85 9.14
C THR A 47 0.83 2.38 7.78
N MET A 48 1.69 2.42 6.75
CA MET A 48 1.34 1.95 5.41
C MET A 48 0.99 0.45 5.41
N LEU A 49 1.80 -0.38 6.07
CA LEU A 49 1.55 -1.83 6.16
C LEU A 49 0.25 -2.13 6.92
N GLU A 50 0.03 -1.46 8.05
CA GLU A 50 -1.18 -1.65 8.87
C GLU A 50 -2.45 -1.30 8.08
N VAL A 51 -2.46 -0.16 7.39
CA VAL A 51 -3.60 0.27 6.59
C VAL A 51 -3.86 -0.70 5.45
N MET A 52 -2.82 -1.14 4.74
CA MET A 52 -2.97 -2.15 3.69
C MET A 52 -3.55 -3.45 4.23
N TYR A 53 -3.08 -3.89 5.39
CA TYR A 53 -3.57 -5.10 6.04
C TYR A 53 -5.04 -4.97 6.45
N ALA A 54 -5.42 -3.85 7.07
CA ALA A 54 -6.78 -3.62 7.56
C ALA A 54 -7.81 -3.38 6.44
N THR A 55 -7.40 -2.80 5.31
CA THR A 55 -8.32 -2.31 4.26
C THR A 55 -8.25 -3.09 2.95
N GLY A 56 -7.19 -3.85 2.74
CA GLY A 56 -6.90 -4.48 1.44
C GLY A 56 -6.55 -3.46 0.34
N LEU A 57 -6.19 -2.22 0.69
CA LEU A 57 -5.76 -1.23 -0.28
C LEU A 57 -4.49 -1.65 -1.00
N ARG A 58 -4.45 -1.37 -2.31
CA ARG A 58 -3.23 -1.52 -3.10
C ARG A 58 -2.26 -0.40 -2.75
N VAL A 59 -0.96 -0.67 -2.90
CA VAL A 59 0.09 0.35 -2.68
C VAL A 59 -0.21 1.63 -3.46
N SER A 60 -0.62 1.50 -4.72
CA SER A 60 -0.96 2.65 -5.58
C SER A 60 -2.15 3.46 -5.06
N GLU A 61 -3.14 2.82 -4.45
CA GLU A 61 -4.31 3.53 -3.89
C GLU A 61 -3.89 4.26 -2.61
N LEU A 62 -3.15 3.58 -1.73
CA LEU A 62 -2.66 4.12 -0.47
C LEU A 62 -1.77 5.36 -0.67
N VAL A 63 -0.80 5.32 -1.58
CA VAL A 63 0.13 6.45 -1.78
C VAL A 63 -0.52 7.67 -2.43
N ASN A 64 -1.71 7.50 -3.02
CA ASN A 64 -2.47 8.57 -3.66
C ASN A 64 -3.60 9.12 -2.77
N LEU A 65 -3.81 8.54 -1.57
CA LEU A 65 -4.79 9.06 -0.62
C LEU A 65 -4.47 10.51 -0.21
N LYS A 66 -5.50 11.35 -0.23
CA LYS A 66 -5.47 12.72 0.26
C LYS A 66 -5.94 12.76 1.71
N LEU A 67 -5.74 13.91 2.36
CA LEU A 67 -6.28 14.11 3.72
C LEU A 67 -7.80 14.10 3.74
N ASP A 68 -8.42 14.67 2.71
CA ASP A 68 -9.89 14.78 2.60
C ASP A 68 -10.56 13.41 2.42
N ASP A 69 -9.78 12.40 2.00
CA ASP A 69 -10.23 11.02 1.85
C ASP A 69 -10.26 10.25 3.19
N LEU A 70 -9.76 10.86 4.28
CA LEU A 70 -9.61 10.22 5.59
C LEU A 70 -10.65 10.77 6.58
N HIS A 71 -11.68 9.97 6.86
CA HIS A 71 -12.71 10.31 7.84
C HIS A 71 -12.49 9.51 9.13
N LEU A 72 -11.38 9.81 9.81
CA LEU A 72 -10.91 9.03 10.97
C LEU A 72 -11.86 9.07 12.17
N GLU A 73 -12.58 10.19 12.37
CA GLU A 73 -13.54 10.33 13.47
C GLU A 73 -14.68 9.31 13.42
N ILE A 74 -15.02 8.85 12.21
CA ILE A 74 -16.05 7.85 11.95
C ILE A 74 -15.47 6.53 11.41
N GLY A 75 -14.14 6.40 11.40
CA GLY A 75 -13.45 5.17 11.00
C GLY A 75 -13.61 4.80 9.52
N LEU A 76 -13.59 5.77 8.61
CA LEU A 76 -13.72 5.51 7.16
C LEU A 76 -12.56 6.07 6.34
N ILE A 77 -12.24 5.39 5.24
CA ILE A 77 -11.38 5.89 4.16
C ILE A 77 -12.16 5.85 2.85
N GLN A 78 -12.16 6.96 2.10
CA GLN A 78 -12.71 7.05 0.75
C GLN A 78 -11.59 6.83 -0.28
N THR A 79 -11.83 6.00 -1.30
CA THR A 79 -10.81 5.72 -2.32
C THR A 79 -11.43 5.63 -3.70
N ILE A 80 -10.66 5.95 -4.74
CA ILE A 80 -11.07 5.77 -6.13
C ILE A 80 -10.52 4.44 -6.64
N GLY A 81 -11.41 3.53 -7.01
CA GLY A 81 -11.09 2.21 -7.55
C GLY A 81 -11.06 2.16 -9.09
N LYS A 82 -10.98 0.95 -9.64
CA LYS A 82 -11.00 0.73 -11.09
C LYS A 82 -12.30 1.24 -11.71
N GLY A 83 -12.18 2.00 -12.80
CA GLY A 83 -13.31 2.59 -13.50
C GLY A 83 -13.82 3.89 -12.86
N ASP A 84 -12.95 4.56 -12.08
CA ASP A 84 -13.23 5.86 -11.45
C ASP A 84 -14.42 5.83 -10.48
N LYS A 85 -14.66 4.66 -9.88
CA LYS A 85 -15.71 4.46 -8.90
C LYS A 85 -15.17 4.69 -7.51
N GLU A 86 -15.81 5.59 -6.78
CA GLU A 86 -15.55 5.79 -5.36
C GLU A 86 -15.98 4.58 -4.54
N ARG A 87 -15.21 4.29 -3.49
CA ARG A 87 -15.49 3.28 -2.49
C ARG A 87 -15.22 3.84 -1.11
N ILE A 88 -16.10 3.53 -0.17
CA ILE A 88 -15.92 3.78 1.26
C ILE A 88 -15.46 2.49 1.93
N ILE A 89 -14.36 2.55 2.67
CA ILE A 89 -13.78 1.40 3.36
C ILE A 89 -13.77 1.69 4.87
N PRO A 90 -14.42 0.86 5.70
CA PRO A 90 -14.29 0.97 7.14
C PRO A 90 -12.89 0.54 7.58
N ILE A 91 -12.33 1.24 8.55
CA ILE A 91 -11.03 0.92 9.15
C ILE A 91 -11.20 0.64 10.64
N GLY A 92 -10.46 -0.34 11.15
CA GLY A 92 -10.44 -0.64 12.58
C GLY A 92 -9.59 0.37 13.38
N ASP A 93 -9.82 0.39 14.69
CA ASP A 93 -9.17 1.32 15.63
C ASP A 93 -7.63 1.28 15.56
N VAL A 94 -7.05 0.10 15.32
CA VAL A 94 -5.59 -0.05 15.22
C VAL A 94 -5.03 0.70 14.01
N ALA A 95 -5.65 0.53 12.84
CA ALA A 95 -5.24 1.25 11.63
C ALA A 95 -5.46 2.76 11.76
N ALA A 96 -6.60 3.17 12.34
CA ALA A 96 -6.89 4.57 12.62
C ALA A 96 -5.85 5.18 13.58
N HIS A 97 -5.47 4.45 14.63
CA HIS A 97 -4.45 4.86 15.59
C HIS A 97 -3.10 5.10 14.92
N TRP A 98 -2.61 4.14 14.11
CA TRP A 98 -1.35 4.30 13.38
C TRP A 98 -1.41 5.46 12.39
N LEU A 99 -2.53 5.62 11.67
CA LEU A 99 -2.70 6.73 10.74
C LEU A 99 -2.65 8.07 11.47
N GLN A 100 -3.39 8.22 12.57
CA GLN A 100 -3.40 9.42 13.38
C GLN A 100 -2.00 9.73 13.93
N ARG A 101 -1.31 8.72 14.46
CA ARG A 101 0.05 8.85 14.97
C ARG A 101 1.02 9.31 13.87
N TYR A 102 0.96 8.73 12.68
CA TYR A 102 1.77 9.18 11.55
C TYR A 102 1.45 10.61 11.13
N LEU A 103 0.16 11.00 11.07
CA LEU A 103 -0.23 12.36 10.71
C LEU A 103 0.29 13.41 11.70
N THR A 104 0.34 13.07 12.99
CA THR A 104 0.78 13.99 14.06
C THR A 104 2.29 13.99 14.26
N GLU A 105 2.95 12.82 14.28
CA GLU A 105 4.36 12.67 14.66
C GLU A 105 5.29 12.52 13.46
N GLY A 106 4.85 11.81 12.41
CA GLY A 106 5.72 11.42 11.28
C GLY A 106 5.67 12.39 10.10
N ARG A 107 4.46 12.75 9.65
CA ARG A 107 4.22 13.58 8.45
C ARG A 107 4.85 14.97 8.55
N PRO A 108 4.84 15.69 9.69
CA PRO A 108 5.44 17.03 9.78
C PRO A 108 6.93 17.06 9.42
N PHE A 109 7.68 16.00 9.75
CA PHE A 109 9.09 15.89 9.39
C PHE A 109 9.32 16.01 7.88
N TRP A 110 8.43 15.42 7.07
CA TRP A 110 8.52 15.43 5.61
C TRP A 110 7.89 16.67 4.98
N ALA A 111 6.84 17.22 5.60
CA ALA A 111 6.22 18.45 5.15
C ALA A 111 7.18 19.65 5.26
N ASN A 112 7.96 19.70 6.34
CA ASN A 112 8.92 20.77 6.60
C ASN A 112 10.23 20.61 5.81
N ASN A 113 10.54 19.39 5.35
CA ASN A 113 11.73 19.07 4.54
C ASN A 113 11.42 18.94 3.04
N ARG A 114 10.29 19.48 2.55
CA ARG A 114 10.03 19.47 1.10
C ARG A 114 11.06 20.35 0.40
N PRO A 115 11.93 19.82 -0.49
CA PRO A 115 12.59 20.69 -1.45
C PRO A 115 11.48 21.36 -2.26
N LEU A 116 11.54 22.68 -2.40
CA LEU A 116 10.65 23.42 -3.29
C LEU A 116 10.81 22.84 -4.69
N MET A 117 9.93 21.92 -5.07
CA MET A 117 9.85 21.46 -6.46
C MET A 117 9.18 22.60 -7.22
N SER A 118 10.01 23.44 -7.84
CA SER A 118 9.57 24.43 -8.82
C SER A 118 8.70 23.74 -9.86
N SER A 119 7.47 24.24 -10.00
CA SER A 119 6.56 23.94 -11.09
C SER A 119 7.28 24.14 -12.44
N SER A 120 7.07 23.21 -13.37
CA SER A 120 7.27 23.42 -14.81
C SER A 120 6.04 22.92 -15.53
#